data_AF-A0A4Y7SNI6-F1
#
_entry.id   AF-A0A4Y7SNI6-F1
#
_cell.length_a   1.000
_cell.length_b   1.000
_cell.length_c   1.000
_cell.angle_alpha   90.00
_cell.angle_beta   90.00
_cell.angle_gamma   90.00
#
_symmetry.space_group_name_H-M   'P 1'
#
loop_
_entity.id
_entity.type
_entity.pdbx_description
1 polymer ?
#
loop_
_entity_poly.entity_id
_entity_poly.type
_entity_poly.pdbx_seq_one_letter_code
_entity_poly.pdbx_strand_id
1 'polypeptide(L)'
;VELLKRRRAELVEELHALAVCQNSHALPNRLPPEVLEKIFKEDASDERQDWEEDNNLRWIRLTQVCRHWREVAHGYAPLWTTVILTNPEFMELMLALSKGAPIN
;
A
#
# COMPACT_ATOMS: atom_id res chain seq x y z
N VAL A 1 23.88 6.25 26.83
CA VAL A 1 23.11 5.40 25.89
C VAL A 1 21.69 5.93 25.68
N GLU A 2 20.95 6.25 26.75
CA GLU A 2 19.54 6.70 26.64
C GLU A 2 19.34 8.03 25.89
N LEU A 3 20.20 9.03 26.15
CA LEU A 3 20.17 10.30 25.43
C LEU A 3 20.38 10.14 23.92
N LEU A 4 21.24 9.21 23.50
CA LEU A 4 21.49 8.93 22.10
C LEU A 4 20.29 8.21 21.45
N LYS A 5 19.63 7.28 22.17
CA LYS A 5 18.39 6.64 21.70
C LYS A 5 17.27 7.66 21.51
N ARG A 6 17.10 8.57 22.47
CA ARG A 6 16.13 9.67 22.38
C ARG A 6 16.42 10.59 21.20
N ARG A 7 17.67 11.04 21.06
CA ARG A 7 18.05 11.91 19.93
C ARG A 7 17.85 11.24 18.58
N ARG A 8 18.13 9.93 18.48
CA ARG A 8 17.83 9.15 17.28
C ARG A 8 16.33 9.13 16.97
N ALA A 9 15.48 8.91 17.97
CA ALA A 9 14.03 8.90 17.78
C ALA A 9 13.50 10.26 17.28
N GLU A 10 13.96 11.36 17.88
CA GLU A 10 13.63 12.73 17.45
C GLU A 10 14.01 12.97 15.98
N LEU A 11 15.24 12.60 15.59
CA LEU A 11 15.70 12.77 14.21
C LEU A 11 14.92 11.90 13.21
N VAL A 12 14.55 10.67 13.59
CA VAL A 12 13.72 9.80 12.75
C VAL A 12 12.33 10.39 12.54
N GLU A 13 11.75 10.97 13.59
CA GLU A 13 10.45 11.64 13.53
C GLU A 13 10.50 12.87 12.61
N GLU A 14 11.52 13.71 12.73
CA GLU A 14 11.75 14.86 11.84
C GLU A 14 11.92 14.41 10.37
N LEU A 15 12.73 13.38 10.11
CA LEU A 15 12.90 12.82 8.76
C LEU A 15 11.59 12.27 8.21
N HIS A 16 10.79 11.59 9.03
CA HIS A 16 9.46 11.11 8.64
C HIS A 16 8.53 12.26 8.27
N ALA A 17 8.49 13.33 9.06
CA ALA A 17 7.66 14.50 8.79
C ALA A 17 8.06 15.18 7.47
N LEU A 18 9.36 15.31 7.22
CA LEU A 18 9.88 15.86 5.96
C LEU A 18 9.51 14.97 4.76
N ALA A 19 9.67 13.65 4.87
CA ALA A 19 9.29 12.71 3.82
C ALA A 19 7.79 12.76 3.52
N VAL A 20 6.94 12.87 4.54
CA VAL A 20 5.48 13.03 4.36
C VAL A 20 5.16 14.33 3.61
N CYS A 21 5.80 15.43 3.98
CA CYS A 21 5.65 16.72 3.30
C CYS A 21 6.12 16.64 1.84
N GLN A 22 7.29 16.08 1.57
CA GLN A 22 7.78 15.91 0.19
C GLN A 22 6.85 15.04 -0.65
N ASN A 23 6.32 13.96 -0.08
CA ASN A 23 5.37 13.10 -0.75
C ASN A 23 4.10 13.87 -1.14
N SER A 24 3.55 14.74 -0.29
CA SER A 24 2.34 15.50 -0.66
C SER A 24 2.56 16.44 -1.86
N HIS A 25 3.81 16.82 -2.14
CA HIS A 25 4.18 17.62 -3.31
C HIS A 25 4.49 16.79 -4.56
N ALA A 26 4.72 15.47 -4.42
CA ALA A 26 4.99 14.59 -5.55
C ALA A 26 3.78 14.51 -6.49
N LEU A 27 4.01 14.58 -7.79
CA LEU A 27 2.94 14.60 -8.80
C LEU A 27 1.92 13.47 -8.66
N PRO A 28 2.31 12.20 -8.41
CA PRO A 28 1.33 11.12 -8.25
C PRO A 28 0.39 11.32 -7.05
N ASN A 29 0.87 11.94 -5.97
CA ASN A 29 0.08 12.18 -4.75
C ASN A 29 -0.84 13.40 -4.85
N ARG A 30 -0.79 14.13 -5.97
CA ARG A 30 -1.71 15.23 -6.29
C ARG A 30 -2.87 14.79 -7.19
N LEU A 31 -2.85 13.53 -7.64
CA LEU A 31 -3.93 12.95 -8.41
C LEU A 31 -5.14 12.72 -7.50
N PRO A 32 -6.37 12.85 -8.03
CA PRO A 32 -7.56 12.38 -7.33
C PRO A 32 -7.45 10.89 -6.99
N PRO A 33 -8.02 10.45 -5.86
CA PRO A 33 -7.95 9.05 -5.44
C PRO A 33 -8.50 8.11 -6.52
N GLU A 34 -9.54 8.49 -7.26
CA GLU A 34 -10.14 7.66 -8.32
C GLU A 34 -9.19 7.41 -9.49
N VAL A 35 -8.25 8.33 -9.74
CA VAL A 35 -7.21 8.16 -10.76
C VAL A 35 -6.13 7.20 -10.26
N LEU A 36 -5.73 7.33 -8.99
CA LEU A 36 -4.79 6.40 -8.36
C LEU A 36 -5.38 4.98 -8.31
N GLU A 37 -6.65 4.82 -7.98
CA GLU A 37 -7.35 3.53 -8.00
C GLU A 37 -7.30 2.86 -9.37
N LYS A 38 -7.51 3.62 -10.45
CA LYS A 38 -7.36 3.11 -11.82
C LYS A 38 -5.93 2.66 -12.08
N ILE A 39 -4.93 3.46 -11.72
CA ILE A 39 -3.52 3.09 -11.88
C ILE A 39 -3.23 1.79 -11.10
N PHE A 40 -3.70 1.68 -9.86
CA PHE A 40 -3.50 0.49 -9.03
C PHE A 40 -4.17 -0.75 -9.64
N LYS A 41 -5.36 -0.58 -10.22
CA LYS A 41 -6.07 -1.65 -10.93
C LYS A 41 -5.26 -2.14 -12.13
N GLU A 42 -4.79 -1.23 -12.98
CA GLU A 42 -4.00 -1.58 -14.15
C GLU A 42 -2.70 -2.30 -13.74
N ASP A 43 -2.01 -1.82 -12.71
CA ASP A 43 -0.80 -2.45 -12.15
C ASP A 43 -1.06 -3.87 -11.61
N ALA A 44 -2.19 -4.06 -10.91
CA ALA A 44 -2.59 -5.36 -10.39
C ALA A 44 -3.00 -6.35 -11.49
N SER A 45 -3.48 -5.86 -12.63
CA SER A 45 -3.90 -6.68 -13.79
C SER A 45 -2.79 -6.93 -14.83
N ASP A 46 -1.62 -6.33 -14.67
CA ASP A 46 -0.55 -6.45 -15.66
C ASP A 46 0.13 -7.83 -15.59
N GLU A 47 -0.25 -8.70 -16.53
CA GLU A 47 0.24 -10.08 -16.70
C GLU A 47 1.65 -10.17 -17.32
N ARG A 48 2.27 -9.05 -17.72
CA ARG A 48 3.51 -9.05 -18.53
C ARG A 48 4.80 -9.42 -17.78
N GLN A 49 4.72 -9.96 -16.57
CA GLN A 49 5.90 -10.25 -15.76
C GLN A 49 5.82 -11.63 -15.11
N ASP A 50 5.89 -12.67 -15.94
CA ASP A 50 6.32 -14.01 -15.53
C ASP A 50 7.74 -13.94 -14.94
N TRP A 51 7.96 -14.64 -13.82
CA TRP A 51 9.13 -15.49 -13.47
C TRP A 51 9.20 -15.86 -11.98
N GLU A 52 8.30 -15.36 -11.13
CA GLU A 52 8.15 -15.85 -9.75
C GLU A 52 6.71 -16.28 -9.46
N GLU A 53 6.56 -17.49 -8.93
CA GLU A 53 5.30 -18.16 -8.59
C GLU A 53 4.50 -17.45 -7.47
N ASP A 54 4.98 -16.30 -6.97
CA ASP A 54 4.43 -15.55 -5.82
C ASP A 54 3.71 -14.24 -6.23
N ASN A 55 3.38 -14.10 -7.52
CA ASN A 55 2.87 -12.89 -8.17
C ASN A 55 1.45 -12.42 -7.76
N ASN A 56 0.78 -13.09 -6.81
CA ASN A 56 -0.64 -12.85 -6.51
C ASN A 56 -0.94 -11.56 -5.72
N LEU A 57 0.09 -10.79 -5.33
CA LEU A 57 -0.06 -9.64 -4.42
C LEU A 57 0.73 -8.39 -4.85
N ARG A 58 0.89 -8.17 -6.17
CA ARG A 58 1.61 -6.98 -6.69
C ARG A 58 1.04 -5.66 -6.18
N TRP A 59 -0.22 -5.59 -5.79
CA TRP A 59 -0.76 -4.36 -5.22
C TRP A 59 -0.24 -4.07 -3.80
N ILE A 60 0.34 -5.04 -3.07
CA ILE A 60 0.92 -4.80 -1.74
C ILE A 60 2.06 -3.79 -1.80
N ARG A 61 2.93 -3.85 -2.81
CA ARG A 61 4.00 -2.84 -2.97
C ARG A 61 3.42 -1.42 -3.10
N LEU A 62 2.22 -1.26 -3.67
CA LEU A 62 1.55 0.04 -3.76
C LEU A 62 1.20 0.57 -2.36
N THR A 63 0.83 -0.31 -1.42
CA THR A 63 0.57 0.06 -0.01
C THR A 63 1.82 0.48 0.75
N GLN A 64 3.01 0.21 0.23
CA GLN A 64 4.29 0.51 0.87
C GLN A 64 4.95 1.80 0.34
N VAL A 65 4.42 2.43 -0.70
CA VAL A 65 5.00 3.65 -1.31
C VAL A 65 4.96 4.83 -0.35
N CYS A 66 3.77 5.19 0.12
CA CYS A 66 3.56 6.26 1.09
C CYS A 66 2.24 6.07 1.83
N ARG A 67 2.01 6.87 2.88
CA ARG A 67 0.76 6.81 3.65
C ARG A 67 -0.47 7.06 2.78
N HIS A 68 -0.40 8.02 1.86
CA HIS A 68 -1.53 8.36 0.97
C HIS A 68 -1.90 7.20 0.04
N TRP A 69 -0.91 6.56 -0.60
CA TRP A 69 -1.17 5.41 -1.47
C TRP A 69 -1.76 4.24 -0.70
N ARG A 70 -1.28 4.00 0.53
CA ARG A 70 -1.85 2.99 1.40
C ARG A 70 -3.31 3.26 1.73
N GLU A 71 -3.66 4.49 2.08
CA GLU A 71 -5.05 4.89 2.38
C GLU A 71 -5.96 4.68 1.18
N VAL A 72 -5.51 5.10 -0.03
CA VAL A 72 -6.27 4.88 -1.27
C VAL A 72 -6.40 3.39 -1.60
N ALA A 73 -5.32 2.62 -1.51
CA ALA A 73 -5.34 1.19 -1.79
C ALA A 73 -6.26 0.43 -0.82
N HIS A 74 -6.21 0.72 0.49
CA HIS A 74 -7.14 0.16 1.49
C HIS A 74 -8.60 0.58 1.22
N GLY A 75 -8.80 1.77 0.64
CA GLY A 75 -10.10 2.26 0.21
C GLY A 75 -10.70 1.46 -0.95
N TYR A 76 -9.84 0.94 -1.83
CA TYR A 76 -10.22 0.34 -3.10
C TYR A 76 -10.36 -1.19 -2.99
N ALA A 77 -11.58 -1.62 -2.64
CA ALA A 77 -11.94 -3.02 -2.42
C ALA A 77 -11.49 -4.02 -3.52
N PRO A 78 -11.55 -3.69 -4.84
CA PRO A 78 -11.13 -4.61 -5.90
C PRO A 78 -9.66 -5.07 -5.83
N LEU A 79 -8.78 -4.39 -5.09
CA LEU A 79 -7.42 -4.89 -4.88
C LEU A 79 -7.36 -6.07 -3.90
N TRP A 80 -8.35 -6.18 -3.00
CA TRP A 80 -8.32 -7.14 -1.89
C TRP A 80 -9.21 -8.37 -2.15
N THR A 81 -9.66 -8.57 -3.39
CA THR A 81 -10.50 -9.72 -3.77
C THR A 81 -9.70 -10.98 -4.08
N THR A 82 -8.39 -10.87 -4.30
CA THR A 82 -7.48 -12.03 -4.43
C THR A 82 -6.91 -12.37 -3.07
N VAL A 83 -7.48 -13.36 -2.39
CA VAL A 83 -7.20 -13.66 -0.99
C VAL A 83 -6.13 -14.75 -0.87
N ILE A 84 -5.05 -14.47 -0.12
CA ILE A 84 -4.08 -15.50 0.28
C ILE A 84 -4.53 -16.23 1.54
N LEU A 85 -4.48 -17.55 1.49
CA LEU A 85 -4.89 -18.45 2.58
C LEU A 85 -3.73 -18.92 3.47
N THR A 86 -2.48 -18.65 3.10
CA THR A 86 -1.30 -19.14 3.83
C THR A 86 -1.03 -18.41 5.14
N ASN A 87 -1.59 -17.20 5.32
CA ASN A 87 -1.50 -16.42 6.54
C ASN A 87 -2.91 -15.99 6.99
N PRO A 88 -3.47 -16.58 8.07
CA PRO A 88 -4.82 -16.28 8.54
C PRO A 88 -5.05 -14.81 8.93
N GLU A 89 -4.08 -14.16 9.57
CA GLU A 89 -4.21 -12.74 9.96
C GLU A 89 -4.28 -11.83 8.73
N PHE A 90 -3.45 -12.14 7.74
CA PHE A 90 -3.45 -11.38 6.48
C PHE A 90 -4.72 -11.66 5.66
N MET A 91 -5.19 -12.91 5.66
CA MET A 91 -6.47 -13.30 5.06
C MET A 91 -7.63 -12.50 5.65
N GLU A 92 -7.74 -12.42 6.98
CA GLU A 92 -8.76 -11.64 7.66
C GLU A 92 -8.71 -10.15 7.28
N LEU A 93 -7.49 -9.59 7.18
CA LEU A 93 -7.30 -8.23 6.71
C LEU A 93 -7.79 -8.04 5.27
N MET A 94 -7.45 -8.96 4.35
CA MET A 94 -7.92 -8.90 2.96
C MET A 94 -9.45 -9.00 2.87
N LEU A 95 -10.06 -9.92 3.62
CA LEU A 95 -11.52 -10.05 3.68
C LEU A 95 -12.20 -8.80 4.24
N ALA A 96 -11.61 -8.15 5.25
CA ALA A 96 -12.13 -6.90 5.78
C ALA A 96 -12.04 -5.76 4.75
N LEU A 97 -10.94 -5.69 3.99
CA LEU A 97 -10.69 -4.64 3.00
C LEU A 97 -11.39 -4.88 1.66
N SER A 98 -11.80 -6.11 1.35
CA SER A 98 -12.65 -6.42 0.19
C SER A 98 -14.06 -5.86 0.34
N LYS A 99 -14.47 -5.46 1.55
CA LYS A 99 -15.76 -4.81 1.85
C LYS A 99 -16.97 -5.59 1.31
N GLY A 100 -16.87 -6.93 1.27
CA GLY A 100 -17.92 -7.82 0.76
C GLY A 100 -18.00 -7.92 -0.77
N ALA A 101 -16.99 -7.42 -1.50
CA ALA A 101 -16.87 -7.67 -2.93
C ALA A 101 -16.69 -9.18 -3.21
N PRO A 102 -17.13 -9.69 -4.38
CA PRO A 102 -16.87 -11.06 -4.78
C PRO A 102 -15.37 -11.38 -4.78
N ILE A 103 -15.00 -12.48 -4.13
CA ILE A 103 -13.62 -13.00 -4.09
C ILE A 103 -13.35 -13.75 -5.40
N ASN A 104 -12.15 -13.57 -5.96
CA ASN A 104 -11.70 -14.21 -7.20
C ASN A 104 -11.10 -15.59 -6.94
#